data_AF-A0A372JNN6-F1
#
_entry.id   AF-A0A372JNN6-F1
#
_cell.length_a   1.000
_cell.length_b   1.000
_cell.length_c   1.000
_cell.angle_alpha   90.00
_cell.angle_beta   90.00
_cell.angle_gamma   90.00
#
_symmetry.space_group_name_H-M   'P 1'
#
loop_
_entity.id
_entity.type
_entity.pdbx_description
1 polymer ?
#
loop_
_entity_poly.entity_id
_entity_poly.type
_entity_poly.pdbx_seq_one_letter_code
_entity_poly.pdbx_strand_id
1 'polypeptide(L)'
;MRQIQHLLVLCSLLRRDSPLARILTTALELDPVPMAARATPAPSVHPQETKDWLESFWDPAALTPDEVEVAAWQNNITEMVTAVEEIHAIEKLIDIRLTSEKAEQPKIAE
;
A
#
# COMPACT_ATOMS: atom_id res chain seq x y z
N MET A 1 -12.21 -13.33 -3.52
CA MET A 1 -11.92 -14.27 -2.42
C MET A 1 -10.43 -14.55 -2.23
N ARG A 2 -9.70 -15.05 -3.24
CA ARG A 2 -8.27 -15.41 -3.09
C ARG A 2 -7.36 -14.23 -2.72
N GLN A 3 -7.59 -13.04 -3.29
CA GLN A 3 -6.86 -11.82 -2.93
C GLN A 3 -6.94 -11.51 -1.42
N ILE A 4 -8.14 -11.61 -0.83
CA ILE A 4 -8.34 -11.40 0.61
C ILE A 4 -7.57 -12.45 1.43
N GLN A 5 -7.61 -13.72 1.02
CA GLN A 5 -6.87 -14.78 1.69
C GLN A 5 -5.36 -14.56 1.64
N HIS A 6 -4.82 -14.08 0.50
CA HIS A 6 -3.41 -13.72 0.39
C HIS A 6 -3.03 -12.56 1.31
N LEU A 7 -3.87 -11.52 1.39
CA LEU A 7 -3.64 -10.41 2.33
C LEU A 7 -3.63 -10.90 3.78
N LEU A 8 -4.57 -11.78 4.17
CA LEU A 8 -4.60 -12.37 5.50
C LEU A 8 -3.35 -13.20 5.81
N VAL A 9 -2.88 -14.00 4.85
CA VAL A 9 -1.63 -14.79 5.00
C VAL A 9 -0.43 -13.87 5.17
N LEU A 10 -0.27 -12.84 4.33
CA LEU A 10 0.84 -11.91 4.45
C LEU A 10 0.83 -11.20 5.80
N CYS A 11 -0.30 -10.60 6.18
CA CYS A 11 -0.40 -9.86 7.44
C CYS A 11 -0.17 -10.78 8.66
N SER A 12 -0.51 -12.07 8.57
CA SER A 12 -0.27 -13.05 9.64
C SER A 12 1.20 -13.47 9.77
N LEU A 13 2.02 -13.23 8.74
CA LEU A 13 3.45 -13.57 8.71
C LEU A 13 4.35 -12.40 9.10
N LEU A 14 3.80 -11.19 9.24
CA LEU A 14 4.53 -10.02 9.71
C LEU A 14 4.96 -10.20 11.17
N ARG A 15 6.15 -9.70 11.52
CA ARG A 15 6.57 -9.60 12.92
C ARG A 15 5.76 -8.50 13.58
N ARG A 16 5.13 -8.78 14.73
CA ARG A 16 4.22 -7.84 15.42
C ARG A 16 4.83 -6.47 15.70
N ASP A 17 6.13 -6.44 15.95
CA ASP A 17 6.89 -5.26 16.34
C ASP A 17 7.72 -4.68 15.17
N SER A 18 7.48 -5.12 13.93
CA SER A 18 8.13 -4.55 12.75
C SER A 18 7.58 -3.17 12.37
N PRO A 19 8.38 -2.33 11.68
CA PRO A 19 7.89 -1.08 11.12
C PRO A 19 6.68 -1.25 10.21
N LEU A 20 6.65 -2.33 9.41
CA LEU A 20 5.56 -2.60 8.48
C LEU A 20 4.26 -2.97 9.21
N ALA A 21 4.32 -3.83 10.24
CA ALA A 21 3.13 -4.17 11.02
C ALA A 21 2.53 -2.95 11.72
N ARG A 22 3.40 -2.08 12.27
CA ARG A 22 2.97 -0.82 12.91
C ARG A 22 2.29 0.11 11.93
N ILE A 23 2.91 0.41 10.79
CA ILE A 23 2.33 1.37 9.84
C ILE A 23 1.05 0.86 9.18
N LEU A 24 0.94 -0.45 8.92
CA LEU A 24 -0.30 -1.04 8.41
C LEU A 24 -1.43 -0.93 9.45
N THR A 25 -1.12 -1.05 10.74
CA THR A 25 -2.10 -0.83 11.82
C THR A 25 -2.57 0.62 11.82
N THR A 26 -1.64 1.59 11.80
CA THR A 26 -1.97 3.02 11.71
C THR A 26 -2.82 3.31 10.47
N ALA A 27 -2.45 2.77 9.31
CA ALA A 27 -3.19 2.97 8.06
C ALA A 27 -4.62 2.39 8.10
N LEU A 28 -4.83 1.29 8.83
CA LEU A 28 -6.16 0.67 9.02
C LEU A 28 -7.05 1.44 10.01
N GLU A 29 -6.47 2.30 10.83
CA GLU A 29 -7.19 3.16 11.79
C GLU A 29 -7.65 4.49 11.17
N LEU A 30 -7.11 4.86 10.00
CA LEU A 30 -7.49 6.09 9.30
C LEU A 30 -8.97 6.09 8.87
N ASP A 31 -9.61 7.25 8.94
CA ASP A 31 -10.89 7.48 8.25
C ASP A 31 -10.67 7.30 6.73
N PRO A 32 -11.37 6.37 6.06
CA PRO A 32 -11.19 6.16 4.63
C PRO A 32 -11.79 7.30 3.77
N VAL A 33 -12.67 8.15 4.32
CA VAL A 33 -13.41 9.15 3.53
C VAL A 33 -12.51 10.19 2.86
N PRO A 34 -11.54 10.82 3.55
CA PRO A 34 -10.61 11.78 2.93
C PRO A 34 -9.77 11.16 1.81
N MET A 35 -9.22 9.97 2.03
CA MET A 35 -8.42 9.25 1.04
C MET A 35 -9.26 8.87 -0.19
N ALA A 36 -10.49 8.41 0.02
CA ALA A 36 -11.42 8.08 -1.05
C ALA A 36 -11.82 9.31 -1.89
N ALA A 37 -11.95 10.48 -1.27
CA ALA A 37 -12.28 11.72 -1.97
C ALA A 37 -11.17 12.18 -2.95
N ARG A 38 -9.91 11.79 -2.69
CA ARG A 38 -8.75 12.08 -3.54
C ARG A 38 -8.44 10.95 -4.53
N ALA A 39 -9.08 9.79 -4.37
CA ALA A 39 -8.76 8.60 -5.15
C ALA A 39 -9.10 8.78 -6.64
N THR A 40 -8.07 8.61 -7.47
CA THR A 40 -8.21 8.55 -8.93
C THR A 40 -7.74 7.18 -9.44
N PRO A 41 -8.27 6.66 -10.56
CA PRO A 41 -7.76 5.43 -11.15
C PRO A 41 -6.27 5.54 -11.51
N ALA A 42 -5.50 4.51 -11.21
CA ALA A 42 -4.08 4.47 -11.56
C ALA A 42 -3.89 4.56 -13.09
N PRO A 43 -3.04 5.47 -13.60
CA PRO A 43 -2.88 5.69 -15.04
C PRO A 43 -2.22 4.48 -15.73
N SER A 44 -1.20 3.91 -15.10
CA SER A 44 -0.52 2.68 -15.53
C SER A 44 0.22 2.02 -14.37
N VAL A 45 0.90 0.90 -14.65
CA VAL A 45 1.85 0.24 -13.76
C VAL A 45 3.31 0.62 -14.06
N HIS A 46 3.54 1.63 -14.91
CA HIS A 46 4.89 2.13 -15.19
C HIS A 46 5.45 2.78 -13.92
N PRO A 47 6.72 2.51 -13.54
CA PRO A 47 7.25 2.95 -12.23
C PRO A 47 7.12 4.45 -11.96
N GLN A 48 7.40 5.29 -12.95
CA GLN A 48 7.30 6.74 -12.78
C GLN A 48 5.85 7.20 -12.61
N GLU A 49 4.93 6.72 -13.45
CA GLU A 49 3.53 7.13 -13.38
C GLU A 49 2.84 6.58 -12.12
N THR A 50 3.25 5.40 -11.67
CA THR A 50 2.77 4.81 -10.41
C THR A 50 3.29 5.62 -9.22
N LYS A 51 4.56 6.05 -9.25
CA LYS A 51 5.12 6.91 -8.22
C LYS A 51 4.36 8.23 -8.14
N ASP A 52 4.18 8.93 -9.26
CA ASP A 52 3.48 10.22 -9.30
C ASP A 52 2.03 10.07 -8.81
N TRP A 53 1.37 8.97 -9.18
CA TRP A 53 0.03 8.63 -8.70
C TRP A 53 0.01 8.38 -7.18
N LEU A 54 0.94 7.60 -6.64
CA LEU A 54 1.04 7.36 -5.19
C LEU A 54 1.31 8.66 -4.43
N GLU A 55 2.24 9.50 -4.91
CA GLU A 55 2.57 10.80 -4.30
C GLU A 55 1.35 11.74 -4.25
N SER A 56 0.43 11.65 -5.23
CA SER A 56 -0.78 12.47 -5.25
C SER A 56 -1.74 12.22 -4.07
N PHE A 57 -1.71 11.03 -3.47
CA PHE A 57 -2.52 10.73 -2.26
C PHE A 57 -1.95 11.40 -1.00
N TRP A 58 -0.67 11.76 -1.03
CA TRP A 58 0.09 12.21 0.13
C TRP A 58 0.53 13.67 0.03
N ASP A 59 -0.18 14.49 -0.76
CA ASP A 59 0.04 15.94 -0.83
C ASP A 59 -0.13 16.58 0.56
N PRO A 60 0.93 17.18 1.13
CA PRO A 60 0.88 17.80 2.45
C PRO A 60 -0.24 18.82 2.65
N ALA A 61 -0.70 19.49 1.58
CA ALA A 61 -1.79 20.45 1.64
C ALA A 61 -3.17 19.80 1.85
N ALA A 62 -3.29 18.51 1.54
CA ALA A 62 -4.55 17.76 1.57
C ALA A 62 -4.64 16.75 2.72
N LEU A 63 -3.55 16.50 3.46
CA LEU A 63 -3.50 15.52 4.54
C LEU A 63 -4.31 15.95 5.77
N THR A 64 -5.05 15.01 6.34
CA THR A 64 -5.57 15.15 7.70
C THR A 64 -4.46 14.93 8.72
N PRO A 65 -4.63 15.37 10.00
CA PRO A 65 -3.64 15.13 11.04
C PRO A 65 -3.24 13.65 11.20
N ASP A 66 -4.20 12.74 11.05
CA ASP A 66 -3.97 11.30 11.20
C ASP A 66 -3.19 10.73 10.00
N GLU A 67 -3.39 11.27 8.80
CA GLU A 67 -2.68 10.84 7.59
C GLU A 67 -1.21 11.32 7.56
N VAL A 68 -0.88 12.41 8.27
CA VAL A 68 0.49 12.94 8.34
C VAL A 68 1.47 11.92 8.90
N GLU A 69 1.08 11.12 9.88
CA GLU A 69 1.94 10.06 10.42
C GLU A 69 2.29 9.03 9.34
N VAL A 70 1.30 8.60 8.56
CA VAL A 70 1.48 7.62 7.49
C VAL A 70 2.32 8.18 6.35
N ALA A 71 2.13 9.45 6.00
CA ALA A 71 2.96 10.14 5.02
C ALA A 71 4.41 10.33 5.49
N ALA A 72 4.61 10.66 6.77
CA ALA A 72 5.94 10.85 7.36
C ALA A 72 6.74 9.53 7.42
N TRP A 73 6.07 8.42 7.76
CA TRP A 73 6.71 7.10 7.80
C TRP A 73 7.27 6.67 6.45
N GLN A 74 6.54 6.92 5.35
CA GLN A 74 6.99 6.60 3.99
C GLN A 74 8.25 7.37 3.57
N ASN A 75 8.53 8.51 4.22
CA ASN A 75 9.74 9.29 4.00
C ASN A 75 10.92 8.86 4.88
N ASN A 76 10.70 7.95 5.84
CA ASN A 76 11.77 7.36 6.65
C ASN A 76 12.42 6.18 5.91
N ILE A 77 13.52 6.46 5.20
CA ILE A 77 14.23 5.48 4.38
C ILE A 77 14.61 4.21 5.17
N THR A 78 15.01 4.35 6.44
CA THR A 78 15.41 3.20 7.27
C THR A 78 14.24 2.27 7.55
N GLU A 79 13.07 2.82 7.88
CA GLU A 79 11.86 2.03 8.11
C GLU A 79 11.33 1.43 6.81
N MET A 80 11.38 2.19 5.70
CA MET A 80 10.99 1.71 4.37
C MET A 80 11.85 0.53 3.89
N VAL A 81 13.18 0.62 4.01
CA VAL A 81 14.09 -0.48 3.63
C VAL A 81 13.80 -1.71 4.48
N THR A 82 13.63 -1.55 5.79
CA THR A 82 13.30 -2.64 6.71
C THR A 82 11.97 -3.32 6.35
N ALA A 83 10.95 -2.53 6.01
CA ALA A 83 9.65 -3.04 5.59
C ALA A 83 9.73 -3.79 4.25
N VAL A 84 10.50 -3.28 3.29
CA VAL A 84 10.72 -3.93 1.98
C VAL A 84 11.46 -5.27 2.15
N GLU A 85 12.46 -5.33 3.02
CA GLU A 85 13.17 -6.57 3.34
C GLU A 85 12.25 -7.61 3.99
N GLU A 86 11.36 -7.19 4.90
CA GLU A 86 10.38 -8.08 5.52
C GLU A 86 9.38 -8.64 4.51
N ILE A 87 8.85 -7.80 3.61
CA ILE A 87 7.96 -8.26 2.52
C ILE A 87 8.68 -9.28 1.65
N HIS A 88 9.89 -8.98 1.18
CA HIS A 88 10.64 -9.92 0.34
C HIS A 88 10.95 -11.25 1.04
N ALA A 89 11.20 -11.23 2.36
CA ALA A 89 11.41 -12.45 3.13
C ALA A 89 10.14 -13.31 3.21
N ILE A 90 8.97 -12.68 3.39
CA ILE A 90 7.67 -13.35 3.39
C ILE A 90 7.35 -13.90 2.01
N GLU A 91 7.49 -13.10 0.96
CA GLU A 91 7.24 -13.52 -0.43
C GLU A 91 8.09 -14.74 -0.81
N LYS A 92 9.37 -14.74 -0.40
CA LYS A 92 10.27 -15.88 -0.58
C LYS A 92 9.85 -17.12 0.22
N LEU A 93 9.29 -16.93 1.42
CA LEU A 93 8.84 -18.03 2.28
C LEU A 93 7.63 -18.75 1.70
N ILE A 94 6.67 -18.01 1.11
CA ILE A 94 5.41 -18.57 0.61
C ILE A 94 5.39 -18.76 -0.92
N ASP A 95 6.45 -18.36 -1.62
CA ASP A 95 6.58 -18.41 -3.08
C ASP A 95 5.44 -17.65 -3.83
N ILE A 96 4.99 -16.54 -3.24
CA ILE A 96 3.94 -15.67 -3.79
C ILE A 96 4.39 -14.23 -3.64
N ARG A 97 4.32 -13.48 -4.74
CA ARG A 97 4.62 -12.04 -4.79
C ARG A 97 3.35 -11.21 -4.83
N LEU A 98 3.30 -10.10 -4.09
CA LEU A 98 2.26 -9.10 -4.25
C LEU A 98 2.66 -8.11 -5.35
N THR A 99 1.86 -8.05 -6.42
CA THR A 99 2.09 -7.18 -7.56
C THR A 99 0.87 -6.32 -7.83
N SER A 100 1.11 -5.07 -8.25
CA SER A 100 0.06 -4.22 -8.79
C SER A 100 -0.16 -4.60 -10.26
N GLU A 101 -1.41 -4.85 -10.61
CA GLU A 101 -1.85 -5.13 -11.98
C GLU A 101 -2.95 -4.15 -12.35
N LYS A 102 -2.97 -3.70 -13.61
CA LYS A 102 -4.06 -2.84 -14.09
C LYS A 102 -5.33 -3.68 -14.16
N ALA A 103 -6.38 -3.26 -13.47
CA ALA A 103 -7.68 -3.92 -13.60
C ALA A 103 -8.13 -3.84 -15.08
N GLU A 104 -8.29 -4.98 -15.74
CA GLU A 104 -8.90 -5.02 -17.06
C GLU A 104 -10.34 -4.50 -16.94
N GLN A 105 -10.70 -3.50 -17.75
CA GLN A 105 -12.10 -3.11 -17.88
C GLN A 105 -12.86 -4.31 -18.46
N PRO A 106 -14.00 -4.73 -17.89
CA PRO A 106 -14.83 -5.74 -18.52
C PRO A 106 -15.19 -5.22 -19.92
N LYS A 107 -14.78 -5.95 -20.97
CA LYS A 107 -15.31 -5.73 -22.31
C LYS A 107 -16.79 -6.04 -22.24
N ILE A 108 -17.62 -4.99 -22.23
CA ILE A 108 -19.04 -5.16 -22.50
C ILE A 108 -19.10 -5.62 -23.96
N ALA A 109 -19.46 -6.89 -24.16
CA ALA A 109 -19.73 -7.39 -25.49
C ALA A 109 -20.96 -6.64 -26.03
N GLU A 110 -20.81 -5.97 -27.17
CA GLU A 110 -21.92 -5.42 -27.96
C GLU A 110 -22.80 -6.54 -28.54
#